data_AF-A0A2M7YIW1-F1
#
_entry.id   AF-A0A2M7YIW1-F1
#
_cell.length_a   1.000
_cell.length_b   1.000
_cell.length_c   1.000
_cell.angle_alpha   90.00
_cell.angle_beta   90.00
_cell.angle_gamma   90.00
#
_symmetry.space_group_name_H-M   'P 1'
#
loop_
_entity.id
_entity.type
_entity.pdbx_description
1 polymer ?
#
loop_
_entity_poly.entity_id
_entity_poly.type
_entity_poly.pdbx_seq_one_letter_code
_entity_poly.pdbx_strand_id
1 'polypeptide(L)'
;MEKDISINVRSKAILYPFDDDPFVFRKKDTPVKINNEKLNTFASVKAEGLEFFYGYPLLYYRDDRTDKQLVAPLFIIKVKFSREGEDLLLSKDESYPVCGIQALSKLGLRTEEIASINQSIENLFTSDPKNGERQLATQALEIIEKEAGISIIEEINPSQLSNSKKLTKEMSAGLYNKSLIFAGETTVFNIHLIKDLLDLKGRNDLEKTSLSFFSASRTADVENEIMPILPFPSNEYQITAIQDIFKHSLSVITGPPGTGKSQFISNLIVNLFLAGKSVLFVSHTGEAVDVVNSRINEQFRNLMLRTGKKELRQDLKGRFNELLADSSKRNTKNINADYVHS
;
A
#
# COMPACT_ATOMS: atom_id res chain seq x y z
N MET A 1 -11.29 -0.81 7.14
CA MET A 1 -11.56 -0.42 8.55
C MET A 1 -10.72 -1.32 9.44
N GLU A 2 -9.53 -0.86 9.83
CA GLU A 2 -8.89 -1.38 11.04
C GLU A 2 -9.87 -1.22 12.19
N LYS A 3 -10.02 -2.24 13.05
CA LYS A 3 -11.07 -2.29 14.07
C LYS A 3 -10.43 -2.33 15.44
N ASP A 4 -10.99 -1.55 16.36
CA ASP A 4 -10.76 -1.70 17.78
C ASP A 4 -10.86 -3.17 18.17
N ILE A 5 -9.83 -3.67 18.85
CA ILE A 5 -9.77 -5.09 19.18
C ILE A 5 -10.49 -5.27 20.51
N SER A 6 -11.68 -5.86 20.45
CA SER A 6 -12.33 -6.28 21.70
C SER A 6 -11.48 -7.34 22.38
N ILE A 7 -11.28 -7.18 23.69
CA ILE A 7 -10.51 -8.10 24.53
C ILE A 7 -10.99 -9.56 24.47
N ASN A 8 -12.20 -9.79 23.96
CA ASN A 8 -12.83 -11.11 23.85
C ASN A 8 -12.70 -11.74 22.45
N VAL A 9 -12.19 -11.02 21.45
CA VAL A 9 -12.16 -11.48 20.05
C VAL A 9 -10.91 -12.32 19.79
N ARG A 10 -10.95 -13.58 20.23
CA ARG A 10 -9.86 -14.56 20.02
C ARG A 10 -9.69 -15.00 18.56
N SER A 11 -10.72 -14.81 17.73
CA SER A 11 -10.70 -15.24 16.33
C SER A 11 -9.92 -14.29 15.41
N LYS A 12 -9.64 -13.06 15.85
CA LYS A 12 -8.91 -12.05 15.07
C LYS A 12 -7.70 -11.47 15.78
N ALA A 13 -7.57 -11.67 17.08
CA ALA A 13 -6.41 -11.23 17.84
C ALA A 13 -6.16 -12.16 19.03
N ILE A 14 -4.89 -12.32 19.39
CA ILE A 14 -4.46 -13.03 20.59
C ILE A 14 -3.32 -12.27 21.27
N LEU A 15 -3.28 -12.30 22.61
CA LEU A 15 -2.10 -11.82 23.32
C LEU A 15 -0.89 -12.64 22.90
N TYR A 16 0.23 -11.97 22.69
CA TYR A 16 1.46 -12.63 22.29
C TYR A 16 1.95 -13.53 23.44
N PRO A 17 2.28 -14.81 23.21
CA PRO A 17 2.47 -15.76 24.29
C PRO A 17 3.86 -15.73 24.94
N PHE A 18 4.79 -14.89 24.46
CA PHE A 18 6.16 -14.81 24.96
C PHE A 18 6.39 -13.52 25.76
N ASP A 19 7.49 -13.50 26.53
CA ASP A 19 7.77 -12.49 27.56
C ASP A 19 8.63 -11.31 27.06
N ASP A 20 9.09 -11.32 25.81
CA ASP A 20 9.82 -10.20 25.20
C ASP A 20 9.16 -9.76 23.89
N ASP A 21 9.38 -8.49 23.52
CA ASP A 21 9.02 -7.91 22.23
C ASP A 21 10.10 -8.23 21.20
N PRO A 22 9.83 -9.09 20.21
CA PRO A 22 10.82 -9.41 19.21
C PRO A 22 10.67 -8.55 17.96
N PHE A 23 9.65 -7.67 17.88
CA PHE A 23 9.29 -7.04 16.62
C PHE A 23 9.27 -5.50 16.63
N VAL A 24 8.59 -4.84 17.58
CA VAL A 24 8.39 -3.38 17.51
C VAL A 24 9.69 -2.63 17.75
N PHE A 25 10.34 -2.83 18.90
CA PHE A 25 11.53 -2.07 19.31
C PHE A 25 12.84 -2.81 19.06
N ARG A 26 12.79 -4.10 18.74
CA ARG A 26 13.96 -4.89 18.34
C ARG A 26 14.33 -4.59 16.90
N LYS A 27 15.48 -3.92 16.65
CA LYS A 27 15.93 -3.62 15.27
C LYS A 27 16.37 -4.86 14.49
N LYS A 28 16.90 -5.88 15.15
CA LYS A 28 17.34 -7.11 14.49
C LYS A 28 16.14 -7.94 14.01
N ASP A 29 16.17 -8.34 12.75
CA ASP A 29 15.17 -9.25 12.19
C ASP A 29 15.60 -10.69 12.46
N THR A 30 15.13 -11.23 13.59
CA THR A 30 15.39 -12.63 13.97
C THR A 30 14.06 -13.37 13.98
N PRO A 31 13.87 -14.39 13.13
CA PRO A 31 12.65 -15.19 13.13
C PRO A 31 12.42 -15.83 14.51
N VAL A 32 11.17 -15.78 14.97
CA VAL A 32 10.75 -16.40 16.24
C VAL A 32 10.10 -17.74 15.94
N LYS A 33 10.64 -18.80 16.52
CA LYS A 33 10.05 -20.14 16.44
C LYS A 33 8.80 -20.23 17.31
N ILE A 34 7.69 -20.65 16.71
CA ILE A 34 6.40 -20.76 17.38
C ILE A 34 6.20 -22.17 17.93
N ASN A 35 6.36 -22.29 19.25
CA ASN A 35 6.05 -23.51 19.99
C ASN A 35 4.68 -23.46 20.71
N ASN A 36 3.91 -22.40 20.50
CA ASN A 36 2.63 -22.17 21.19
C ASN A 36 1.44 -22.64 20.34
N GLU A 37 0.64 -23.57 20.89
CA GLU A 37 -0.52 -24.14 20.19
C GLU A 37 -1.57 -23.10 19.74
N LYS A 38 -1.81 -22.07 20.56
CA LYS A 38 -2.81 -21.03 20.22
C LYS A 38 -2.34 -20.17 19.04
N LEU A 39 -1.06 -19.82 19.03
CA LEU A 39 -0.47 -19.05 17.94
C LEU A 39 -0.37 -19.86 16.65
N ASN A 40 -0.06 -21.16 16.75
CA ASN A 40 -0.10 -22.08 15.62
C ASN A 40 -1.52 -22.22 15.04
N THR A 41 -2.52 -22.41 15.92
CA THR A 41 -3.94 -22.42 15.53
C THR A 41 -4.32 -21.12 14.84
N PHE A 42 -3.94 -19.97 15.41
CA PHE A 42 -4.21 -18.65 14.84
C PHE A 42 -3.59 -18.47 13.45
N ALA A 43 -2.36 -18.94 13.24
CA ALA A 43 -1.69 -18.92 11.93
C ALA A 43 -2.39 -19.79 10.89
N SER A 44 -3.08 -20.85 11.32
CA SER A 44 -3.81 -21.78 10.44
C SER A 44 -5.24 -21.33 10.10
N VAL A 45 -5.78 -20.32 10.81
CA VAL A 45 -7.10 -19.76 10.47
C VAL A 45 -7.00 -19.17 9.07
N LYS A 46 -7.83 -19.65 8.14
CA LYS A 46 -7.85 -19.23 6.73
C LYS A 46 -7.88 -17.70 6.63
N ALA A 47 -6.71 -17.12 6.38
CA ALA A 47 -6.50 -15.72 6.08
C ALA A 47 -6.74 -15.49 4.57
N GLU A 48 -7.90 -15.89 4.05
CA GLU A 48 -8.30 -15.52 2.69
C GLU A 48 -8.50 -13.98 2.66
N GLY A 49 -7.43 -13.25 2.32
CA GLY A 49 -7.40 -11.79 2.21
C GLY A 49 -7.01 -11.02 3.48
N LEU A 50 -6.50 -11.67 4.53
CA LEU A 50 -6.05 -11.01 5.76
C LEU A 50 -4.53 -11.06 5.90
N GLU A 51 -3.95 -9.97 6.40
CA GLU A 51 -2.54 -9.88 6.79
C GLU A 51 -2.39 -9.93 8.30
N PHE A 52 -1.19 -10.33 8.75
CA PHE A 52 -0.89 -10.45 10.17
C PHE A 52 -0.03 -9.29 10.65
N PHE A 53 -0.37 -8.82 11.84
CA PHE A 53 0.28 -7.68 12.47
C PHE A 53 0.61 -8.03 13.91
N TYR A 54 1.73 -7.52 14.37
CA TYR A 54 2.12 -7.52 15.77
C TYR A 54 2.01 -6.08 16.30
N GLY A 55 1.45 -5.93 17.50
CA GLY A 55 1.20 -4.63 18.10
C GLY A 55 1.68 -4.53 19.55
N TYR A 56 2.36 -3.44 19.88
CA TYR A 56 2.93 -3.16 21.21
C TYR A 56 3.26 -1.67 21.38
N PRO A 57 3.19 -1.09 22.60
CA PRO A 57 2.40 -1.52 23.77
C PRO A 57 0.89 -1.33 23.54
N LEU A 58 0.05 -1.87 24.43
CA LEU A 58 -1.42 -1.82 24.28
C LEU A 58 -2.05 -0.66 25.07
N LEU A 59 -2.77 0.20 24.36
CA LEU A 59 -3.71 1.14 24.96
C LEU A 59 -5.01 0.40 25.25
N TYR A 60 -5.42 0.39 26.52
CA TYR A 60 -6.71 -0.10 26.95
C TYR A 60 -7.65 1.07 27.21
N TYR A 61 -8.88 1.00 26.70
CA TYR A 61 -9.90 2.02 26.90
C TYR A 61 -11.31 1.43 26.83
N ARG A 62 -12.28 2.20 27.32
CA ARG A 62 -13.71 1.92 27.17
C ARG A 62 -14.24 2.77 26.03
N ASP A 63 -14.94 2.16 25.09
CA ASP A 63 -15.58 2.89 24.01
C ASP A 63 -16.97 3.34 24.42
N ASP A 64 -17.16 4.65 24.57
CA ASP A 64 -18.41 5.24 25.07
C ASP A 64 -19.62 4.93 24.18
N ARG A 65 -19.40 4.69 22.88
CA ARG A 65 -20.48 4.41 21.93
C ARG A 65 -21.02 2.99 22.03
N THR A 66 -20.12 2.02 22.23
CA THR A 66 -20.49 0.59 22.24
C THR A 66 -20.52 -0.01 23.63
N ASP A 67 -20.09 0.75 24.64
CA ASP A 67 -19.89 0.33 26.03
C ASP A 67 -18.99 -0.91 26.18
N LYS A 68 -18.02 -1.04 25.27
CA LYS A 68 -17.08 -2.18 25.24
C LYS A 68 -15.70 -1.77 25.70
N GLN A 69 -15.02 -2.69 26.38
CA GLN A 69 -13.59 -2.59 26.64
C GLN A 69 -12.81 -3.08 25.43
N LEU A 70 -11.93 -2.22 24.94
CA LEU A 70 -11.19 -2.40 23.71
C LEU A 70 -9.71 -2.16 23.98
N VAL A 71 -8.88 -2.74 23.12
CA VAL A 71 -7.45 -2.47 23.08
C VAL A 71 -7.03 -2.04 21.68
N ALA A 72 -6.06 -1.12 21.64
CA ALA A 72 -5.41 -0.70 20.42
C ALA A 72 -3.89 -0.61 20.66
N PRO A 73 -3.05 -1.23 19.83
CA PRO A 73 -1.60 -1.09 19.96
C PRO A 73 -1.13 0.31 19.56
N LEU A 74 -0.16 0.87 20.29
CA LEU A 74 0.45 2.16 19.96
C LEU A 74 1.36 2.08 18.74
N PHE A 75 2.07 0.96 18.57
CA PHE A 75 2.88 0.69 17.40
C PHE A 75 2.50 -0.67 16.81
N ILE A 76 2.50 -0.73 15.49
CA ILE A 76 2.09 -1.89 14.71
C ILE A 76 3.20 -2.20 13.70
N ILE A 77 3.54 -3.46 13.56
CA ILE A 77 4.46 -3.93 12.53
C ILE A 77 3.86 -5.16 11.84
N LYS A 78 3.96 -5.19 10.52
CA LYS A 78 3.50 -6.32 9.73
C LYS A 78 4.43 -7.51 9.94
N VAL A 79 3.84 -8.68 10.13
CA VAL A 79 4.55 -9.94 10.38
C VAL A 79 4.04 -11.02 9.44
N LYS A 80 4.89 -12.01 9.16
CA LYS A 80 4.54 -13.16 8.33
C LYS A 80 4.83 -14.47 9.03
N PHE A 81 3.92 -15.41 8.85
CA PHE A 81 4.13 -16.79 9.22
C PHE A 81 4.77 -17.53 8.05
N SER A 82 5.87 -18.23 8.31
CA SER A 82 6.55 -19.09 7.35
C SER A 82 6.75 -20.47 7.96
N ARG A 83 6.80 -21.52 7.13
CA ARG A 83 7.08 -22.88 7.59
C ARG A 83 8.44 -23.32 7.08
N GLU A 84 9.30 -23.75 7.99
CA GLU A 84 10.58 -24.40 7.69
C GLU A 84 10.52 -25.84 8.22
N GLY A 85 10.23 -26.79 7.33
CA GLY A 85 9.96 -28.18 7.74
C GLY A 85 8.70 -28.28 8.60
N GLU A 86 8.83 -28.82 9.82
CA GLU A 86 7.74 -28.90 10.80
C GLU A 86 7.60 -27.61 11.65
N ASP A 87 8.59 -26.73 11.60
CA ASP A 87 8.63 -25.54 12.43
C ASP A 87 7.86 -24.38 11.79
N LEU A 88 6.99 -23.75 12.58
CA LEU A 88 6.33 -22.50 12.22
C LEU A 88 7.15 -21.32 12.75
N LEU A 89 7.59 -20.45 11.86
CA LEU A 89 8.37 -19.26 12.17
C LEU A 89 7.52 -18.00 11.96
N LEU A 90 7.70 -17.03 12.85
CA LEU A 90 7.15 -15.69 12.73
C LEU A 90 8.29 -14.69 12.52
N SER A 91 8.25 -13.95 11.42
CA SER A 91 9.24 -12.93 11.12
C SER A 91 8.58 -11.60 10.79
N LYS A 92 9.38 -10.54 10.74
CA LYS A 92 8.91 -9.26 10.22
C LYS A 92 8.64 -9.37 8.72
N ASP A 93 7.67 -8.59 8.26
CA ASP A 93 7.47 -8.32 6.83
C ASP A 93 7.81 -6.86 6.47
N GLU A 94 8.00 -6.01 7.48
CA GLU A 94 8.39 -4.60 7.36
C GLU A 94 9.61 -4.28 8.23
N SER A 95 10.39 -3.26 7.86
CA SER A 95 11.67 -2.95 8.54
C SER A 95 11.52 -2.21 9.87
N TYR A 96 10.45 -1.42 10.02
CA TYR A 96 10.18 -0.60 11.20
C TYR A 96 8.67 -0.55 11.48
N PRO A 97 8.27 -0.28 12.73
CA PRO A 97 6.86 -0.16 13.08
C PRO A 97 6.27 1.17 12.59
N VAL A 98 4.94 1.17 12.43
CA VAL A 98 4.13 2.38 12.24
C VAL A 98 3.29 2.65 13.48
N CYS A 99 2.85 3.89 13.64
CA CYS A 99 1.92 4.24 14.71
C CYS A 99 0.54 3.62 14.50
N GLY A 100 -0.03 3.06 15.57
CA GLY A 100 -1.41 2.60 15.61
C GLY A 100 -2.36 3.79 15.65
N ILE A 101 -2.89 4.16 14.49
CA ILE A 101 -3.77 5.33 14.31
C ILE A 101 -4.91 5.32 15.34
N GLN A 102 -5.53 4.17 15.58
CA GLN A 102 -6.63 4.05 16.54
C GLN A 102 -6.24 4.46 17.96
N ALA A 103 -5.10 3.95 18.43
CA ALA A 103 -4.62 4.27 19.75
C ALA A 103 -4.34 5.78 19.85
N LEU A 104 -3.68 6.36 18.84
CA LEU A 104 -3.40 7.81 18.81
C LEU A 104 -4.66 8.67 18.70
N SER A 105 -5.63 8.29 17.87
CA SER A 105 -6.92 8.99 17.77
C SER A 105 -7.69 8.94 19.09
N LYS A 106 -7.62 7.82 19.83
CA LYS A 106 -8.23 7.69 21.15
C LYS A 106 -7.51 8.51 22.24
N LEU A 107 -6.24 8.83 22.03
CA LEU A 107 -5.49 9.81 22.83
C LEU A 107 -5.83 11.27 22.47
N GLY A 108 -6.70 11.50 21.48
CA GLY A 108 -7.15 12.84 21.08
C GLY A 108 -6.35 13.47 19.94
N LEU A 109 -5.42 12.73 19.33
CA LEU A 109 -4.60 13.24 18.23
C LEU A 109 -5.39 13.29 16.92
N ARG A 110 -5.24 14.40 16.19
CA ARG A 110 -5.77 14.61 14.85
C ARG A 110 -4.88 13.93 13.81
N THR A 111 -5.43 13.71 12.63
CA THR A 111 -4.73 13.02 11.52
C THR A 111 -3.39 13.66 11.16
N GLU A 112 -3.29 14.99 11.18
CA GLU A 112 -2.06 15.73 10.87
C GLU A 112 -0.97 15.51 11.96
N GLU A 113 -1.37 15.48 13.22
CA GLU A 113 -0.47 15.21 14.36
C GLU A 113 0.02 13.76 14.33
N ILE A 114 -0.87 12.82 14.04
CA ILE A 114 -0.54 11.39 13.87
C ILE A 114 0.50 11.21 12.75
N ALA A 115 0.34 11.91 11.63
CA ALA A 115 1.29 11.85 10.52
C ALA A 115 2.68 12.38 10.93
N SER A 116 2.73 13.50 11.65
CA SER A 116 3.97 14.09 12.18
C SER A 116 4.69 13.17 13.18
N ILE A 117 3.92 12.59 14.12
CA ILE A 117 4.43 11.60 15.08
C ILE A 117 5.01 10.39 14.34
N ASN A 118 4.26 9.84 13.38
CA ASN A 118 4.71 8.67 12.63
C ASN A 118 6.01 8.95 11.85
N GLN A 119 6.17 10.15 11.29
CA GLN A 119 7.43 10.56 10.66
C GLN A 119 8.59 10.66 11.66
N SER A 120 8.33 11.20 12.85
CA SER A 120 9.34 11.27 13.92
C SER A 120 9.76 9.88 14.41
N ILE A 121 8.81 8.95 14.48
CA ILE A 121 9.05 7.54 14.79
C ILE A 121 9.86 6.85 13.69
N GLU A 122 9.48 7.01 12.42
CA GLU A 122 10.24 6.50 11.27
C GLU A 122 11.71 6.97 11.30
N ASN A 123 11.93 8.26 11.57
CA ASN A 123 13.27 8.83 11.74
C ASN A 123 13.99 8.21 12.95
N LEU A 124 13.32 8.01 14.09
CA LEU A 124 13.90 7.39 15.28
C LEU A 124 14.40 5.96 15.02
N PHE A 125 13.63 5.17 14.27
CA PHE A 125 13.97 3.78 13.96
C PHE A 125 15.09 3.66 12.92
N THR A 126 15.13 4.58 11.95
CA THR A 126 16.16 4.64 10.91
C THR A 126 17.47 5.27 11.41
N SER A 127 17.41 6.13 12.43
CA SER A 127 18.57 6.77 13.06
C SER A 127 19.30 5.82 14.02
N ASP A 128 20.63 5.96 14.11
CA ASP A 128 21.60 5.25 14.97
C ASP A 128 21.34 3.74 15.26
N PRO A 129 22.15 2.81 14.71
CA PRO A 129 21.99 1.37 14.94
C PRO A 129 22.28 0.90 16.39
N LYS A 130 22.79 1.77 17.27
CA LYS A 130 23.22 1.38 18.63
C LYS A 130 22.18 1.55 19.75
N ASN A 131 21.02 2.15 19.48
CA ASN A 131 20.00 2.32 20.52
C ASN A 131 19.44 0.97 20.97
N GLY A 132 19.45 0.73 22.28
CA GLY A 132 18.82 -0.45 22.88
C GLY A 132 17.29 -0.40 22.79
N GLU A 133 16.64 -1.56 22.85
CA GLU A 133 15.18 -1.70 22.72
C GLU A 133 14.42 -0.80 23.72
N ARG A 134 14.85 -0.81 24.99
CA ARG A 134 14.24 0.02 26.04
C ARG A 134 14.40 1.52 25.77
N GLN A 135 15.56 1.95 25.26
CA GLN A 135 15.80 3.35 24.94
C GLN A 135 14.93 3.82 23.78
N LEU A 136 14.77 2.98 22.74
CA LEU A 136 13.86 3.26 21.63
C LEU A 136 12.41 3.37 22.11
N ALA A 137 11.97 2.48 23.00
CA ALA A 137 10.64 2.55 23.60
C ALA A 137 10.42 3.86 24.36
N THR A 138 11.37 4.27 25.20
CA THR A 138 11.30 5.54 25.93
C THR A 138 11.23 6.74 24.98
N GLN A 139 12.14 6.82 24.00
CA GLN A 139 12.17 7.92 23.03
C GLN A 139 10.90 7.98 22.17
N ALA A 140 10.34 6.83 21.79
CA ALA A 140 9.11 6.75 21.03
C ALA A 140 7.90 7.25 21.84
N LEU A 141 7.83 6.93 23.14
CA LEU A 141 6.80 7.44 24.04
C LEU A 141 6.95 8.95 24.27
N GLU A 142 8.17 9.45 24.47
CA GLU A 142 8.45 10.88 24.62
C GLU A 142 7.99 11.70 23.41
N ILE A 143 8.06 11.14 22.19
CA ILE A 143 7.54 11.80 20.98
C ILE A 143 6.02 11.96 21.07
N ILE A 144 5.30 10.93 21.51
CA ILE A 144 3.84 10.96 21.60
C ILE A 144 3.41 11.85 22.79
N GLU A 145 4.09 11.77 23.93
CA GLU A 145 3.78 12.54 25.15
C GLU A 145 3.89 14.05 24.95
N LYS A 146 4.70 14.52 23.98
CA LYS A 146 4.77 15.94 23.61
C LYS A 146 3.48 16.47 23.01
N GLU A 147 2.72 15.62 22.34
CA GLU A 147 1.50 15.99 21.60
C GLU A 147 0.22 15.56 22.33
N ALA A 148 0.27 14.47 23.10
CA ALA A 148 -0.88 13.96 23.85
C ALA A 148 -0.47 13.36 25.20
N GLY A 149 -1.27 13.62 26.25
CA GLY A 149 -1.06 13.01 27.56
C GLY A 149 -1.34 11.50 27.52
N ILE A 150 -0.35 10.69 27.93
CA ILE A 150 -0.47 9.23 28.01
C ILE A 150 -0.52 8.79 29.47
N SER A 151 -1.59 8.11 29.88
CA SER A 151 -1.67 7.46 31.19
C SER A 151 -0.98 6.10 31.12
N ILE A 152 0.28 6.00 31.58
CA ILE A 152 1.03 4.74 31.64
C ILE A 152 0.66 3.98 32.93
N ILE A 153 0.06 2.80 32.79
CA ILE A 153 -0.38 1.96 33.92
C ILE A 153 0.67 0.91 34.29
N GLU A 154 1.37 0.37 33.29
CA GLU A 154 2.52 -0.52 33.48
C GLU A 154 3.74 0.09 32.80
N GLU A 155 4.92 -0.05 33.44
CA GLU A 155 6.17 0.39 32.82
C GLU A 155 6.38 -0.32 31.48
N ILE A 156 6.60 0.47 30.42
CA ILE A 156 6.81 -0.06 29.07
C ILE A 156 8.24 -0.55 28.94
N ASN A 157 8.41 -1.87 29.03
CA ASN A 157 9.68 -2.55 28.91
C ASN A 157 9.60 -3.68 27.87
N PRO A 158 10.19 -3.48 26.67
CA PRO A 158 10.18 -4.47 25.59
C PRO A 158 10.77 -5.82 25.99
N SER A 159 11.69 -5.86 26.96
CA SER A 159 12.34 -7.11 27.38
C SER A 159 11.57 -7.89 28.47
N GLN A 160 10.43 -7.37 28.95
CA GLN A 160 9.66 -7.99 30.04
C GLN A 160 8.15 -7.71 29.93
N LEU A 161 7.52 -8.25 28.90
CA LEU A 161 6.08 -8.15 28.64
C LEU A 161 5.24 -8.75 29.78
N SER A 162 4.09 -8.16 30.03
CA SER A 162 3.14 -8.57 31.07
C SER A 162 2.03 -9.49 30.53
N ASN A 163 2.20 -10.11 29.35
CA ASN A 163 1.16 -10.87 28.64
C ASN A 163 0.62 -12.09 29.40
N SER A 164 1.38 -12.59 30.38
CA SER A 164 0.93 -13.65 31.30
C SER A 164 -0.33 -13.26 32.09
N LYS A 165 -0.49 -11.97 32.40
CA LYS A 165 -1.72 -11.42 33.01
C LYS A 165 -2.75 -11.14 31.92
N LYS A 166 -3.89 -11.82 31.99
CA LYS A 166 -5.03 -11.64 31.06
C LYS A 166 -5.58 -10.22 31.15
N LEU A 167 -6.07 -9.73 30.02
CA LEU A 167 -6.89 -8.52 29.97
C LEU A 167 -8.24 -8.78 30.65
N THR A 168 -8.63 -7.92 31.60
CA THR A 168 -9.90 -8.02 32.32
C THR A 168 -10.67 -6.71 32.23
N LYS A 169 -11.98 -6.75 32.52
CA LYS A 169 -12.85 -5.58 32.48
C LYS A 169 -12.58 -4.57 33.60
N GLU A 170 -11.88 -4.99 34.65
CA GLU A 170 -11.56 -4.20 35.85
C GLU A 170 -10.31 -3.33 35.66
N MET A 171 -9.59 -3.50 34.54
CA MET A 171 -8.41 -2.70 34.22
C MET A 171 -8.79 -1.23 34.02
N SER A 172 -7.90 -0.34 34.46
CA SER A 172 -8.02 1.10 34.24
C SER A 172 -7.64 1.48 32.81
N ALA A 173 -8.25 2.54 32.27
CA ALA A 173 -7.86 3.09 30.97
C ALA A 173 -6.40 3.58 31.00
N GLY A 174 -5.63 3.23 29.98
CA GLY A 174 -4.22 3.61 29.87
C GLY A 174 -3.36 2.55 29.18
N LEU A 175 -2.07 2.78 29.20
CA LEU A 175 -1.08 1.98 28.49
C LEU A 175 -0.53 0.84 29.35
N TYR A 176 -0.52 -0.36 28.79
CA TYR A 176 -0.04 -1.58 29.44
C TYR A 176 1.14 -2.16 28.68
N ASN A 177 2.04 -2.81 29.40
CA ASN A 177 3.23 -3.45 28.85
C ASN A 177 2.92 -4.81 28.22
N LYS A 178 1.89 -4.83 27.38
CA LYS A 178 1.36 -6.01 26.72
C LYS A 178 1.54 -5.88 25.22
N SER A 179 1.59 -7.01 24.53
CA SER A 179 1.57 -7.08 23.09
C SER A 179 0.56 -8.11 22.60
N LEU A 180 0.18 -7.96 21.34
CA LEU A 180 -0.76 -8.88 20.70
C LEU A 180 -0.35 -9.15 19.25
N ILE A 181 -0.85 -10.25 18.72
CA ILE A 181 -0.86 -10.54 17.28
C ILE A 181 -2.31 -10.51 16.82
N PHE A 182 -2.56 -9.89 15.68
CA PHE A 182 -3.89 -9.77 15.10
C PHE A 182 -3.88 -9.90 13.58
N ALA A 183 -5.03 -10.30 13.03
CA ALA A 183 -5.26 -10.42 11.61
C ALA A 183 -6.21 -9.29 11.17
N GLY A 184 -5.80 -8.55 10.14
CA GLY A 184 -6.55 -7.40 9.61
C GLY A 184 -6.55 -7.38 8.09
N GLU A 185 -7.58 -6.79 7.49
CA GLU A 185 -7.55 -6.41 6.08
C GLU A 185 -6.47 -5.34 5.89
N THR A 186 -5.74 -5.37 4.77
CA THR A 186 -4.78 -4.33 4.40
C THR A 186 -5.42 -2.95 4.36
N THR A 187 -5.28 -2.17 5.44
CA THR A 187 -5.45 -0.70 5.41
C THR A 187 -4.31 0.08 6.04
N VAL A 188 -3.17 -0.56 6.36
CA VAL A 188 -1.92 0.16 6.66
C VAL A 188 -1.46 1.02 5.46
N PHE A 189 -2.03 0.79 4.28
CA PHE A 189 -1.92 1.62 3.09
C PHE A 189 -2.50 3.03 3.21
N ASN A 190 -3.26 3.37 4.26
CA ASN A 190 -3.77 4.74 4.40
C ASN A 190 -2.79 5.70 5.05
N ILE A 191 -1.78 5.31 5.84
CA ILE A 191 -0.87 6.32 6.43
C ILE A 191 0.05 6.90 5.37
N HIS A 192 0.61 6.07 4.49
CA HIS A 192 1.42 6.55 3.37
C HIS A 192 0.57 7.36 2.40
N LEU A 193 -0.66 6.93 2.10
CA LEU A 193 -1.58 7.72 1.29
C LEU A 193 -1.97 9.03 1.96
N ILE A 194 -2.26 9.02 3.27
CA ILE A 194 -2.57 10.23 4.04
C ILE A 194 -1.36 11.15 4.10
N LYS A 195 -0.15 10.62 4.33
CA LYS A 195 1.13 11.34 4.28
C LYS A 195 1.32 11.97 2.91
N ASP A 196 1.18 11.21 1.84
CA ASP A 196 1.26 11.70 0.46
C ASP A 196 0.22 12.80 0.21
N LEU A 197 -1.02 12.63 0.69
CA LEU A 197 -2.08 13.64 0.56
C LEU A 197 -1.82 14.90 1.40
N LEU A 198 -1.25 14.77 2.61
CA LEU A 198 -0.88 15.90 3.47
C LEU A 198 0.34 16.64 2.90
N ASP A 199 1.33 15.91 2.39
CA ASP A 199 2.48 16.47 1.67
C ASP A 199 2.02 17.21 0.42
N LEU A 200 1.06 16.64 -0.34
CA LEU A 200 0.44 17.32 -1.47
C LEU A 200 -0.31 18.60 -1.02
N LYS A 201 -1.08 18.54 0.06
CA LYS A 201 -1.80 19.71 0.62
C LYS A 201 -0.85 20.87 0.95
N GLY A 202 0.37 20.58 1.40
CA GLY A 202 1.39 21.60 1.72
C GLY A 202 2.14 22.19 0.52
N ARG A 203 1.96 21.64 -0.69
CA ARG A 203 2.64 22.10 -1.90
C ARG A 203 1.92 23.27 -2.55
N ASN A 204 2.68 24.33 -2.86
CA ASN A 204 2.18 25.52 -3.56
C ASN A 204 2.39 25.44 -5.09
N ASP A 205 2.99 24.36 -5.58
CA ASP A 205 3.32 24.16 -6.99
C ASP A 205 2.44 23.11 -7.68
N LEU A 206 1.38 22.62 -7.02
CA LEU A 206 0.48 21.61 -7.56
C LEU A 206 -0.11 22.00 -8.93
N GLU A 207 -0.37 23.28 -9.14
CA GLU A 207 -0.85 23.84 -10.42
C GLU A 207 0.12 23.62 -11.59
N LYS A 208 1.41 23.37 -11.30
CA LYS A 208 2.43 23.07 -12.32
C LYS A 208 2.57 21.57 -12.60
N THR A 209 1.79 20.73 -11.92
CA THR A 209 1.83 19.28 -12.03
C THR A 209 0.62 18.75 -12.81
N SER A 210 0.56 17.44 -13.05
CA SER A 210 -0.63 16.79 -13.60
C SER A 210 -1.85 16.91 -12.68
N LEU A 211 -1.69 17.26 -11.39
CA LEU A 211 -2.80 17.41 -10.45
C LEU A 211 -3.58 18.72 -10.62
N SER A 212 -3.02 19.72 -11.33
CA SER A 212 -3.76 20.90 -11.81
C SER A 212 -5.04 20.53 -12.57
N PHE A 213 -5.07 19.30 -13.09
CA PHE A 213 -6.26 18.68 -13.65
C PHE A 213 -7.50 18.80 -12.78
N PHE A 214 -7.35 18.65 -11.45
CA PHE A 214 -8.46 18.63 -10.51
C PHE A 214 -8.84 20.00 -9.96
N SER A 215 -7.98 21.01 -10.07
CA SER A 215 -8.21 22.36 -9.55
C SER A 215 -8.71 23.35 -10.61
N ALA A 216 -8.36 23.14 -11.88
CA ALA A 216 -8.77 24.03 -12.95
C ALA A 216 -10.23 23.79 -13.38
N SER A 217 -11.03 24.86 -13.45
CA SER A 217 -12.33 24.83 -14.15
C SER A 217 -12.10 24.54 -15.64
N ARG A 218 -12.70 23.45 -16.13
CA ARG A 218 -12.59 23.04 -17.52
C ARG A 218 -13.90 23.25 -18.26
N THR A 219 -13.80 23.80 -19.46
CA THR A 219 -14.88 23.74 -20.46
C THR A 219 -14.92 22.33 -21.04
N ALA A 220 -16.12 21.85 -21.39
CA ALA A 220 -16.28 20.57 -22.06
C ALA A 220 -15.43 20.52 -23.33
N ASP A 221 -14.71 19.41 -23.54
CA ASP A 221 -13.90 19.18 -24.74
C ASP A 221 -14.81 19.06 -25.98
N VAL A 222 -14.28 19.47 -27.14
CA VAL A 222 -15.01 19.48 -28.42
C VAL A 222 -15.43 18.06 -28.82
N GLU A 223 -16.71 17.90 -29.16
CA GLU A 223 -17.31 16.66 -29.67
C GLU A 223 -16.69 16.27 -31.02
N ASN A 224 -15.79 15.30 -31.01
CA ASN A 224 -15.51 14.52 -32.20
C ASN A 224 -16.02 13.10 -31.97
N GLU A 225 -17.08 12.72 -32.70
CA GLU A 225 -17.46 11.33 -32.78
C GLU A 225 -16.33 10.54 -33.42
N ILE A 226 -15.75 9.62 -32.65
CA ILE A 226 -14.76 8.68 -33.14
C ILE A 226 -15.44 7.34 -33.41
N MET A 227 -15.07 6.69 -34.51
CA MET A 227 -15.35 5.28 -34.75
C MET A 227 -14.15 4.47 -34.20
N PRO A 228 -14.29 3.74 -33.08
CA PRO A 228 -13.16 3.05 -32.48
C PRO A 228 -12.63 1.93 -33.38
N ILE A 229 -11.31 1.83 -33.50
CA ILE A 229 -10.64 0.66 -34.08
C ILE A 229 -10.45 -0.38 -32.98
N LEU A 230 -10.83 -1.63 -33.23
CA LEU A 230 -10.82 -2.70 -32.23
C LEU A 230 -9.95 -3.89 -32.67
N PRO A 231 -8.61 -3.81 -32.53
CA PRO A 231 -7.72 -4.94 -32.85
C PRO A 231 -7.93 -6.17 -31.95
N PHE A 232 -8.57 -5.98 -30.79
CA PHE A 232 -8.88 -7.02 -29.82
C PHE A 232 -10.40 -7.11 -29.58
N PRO A 233 -10.94 -8.28 -29.19
CA PRO A 233 -12.37 -8.45 -28.94
C PRO A 233 -12.90 -7.46 -27.89
N SER A 234 -14.03 -6.82 -28.21
CA SER A 234 -14.74 -5.91 -27.30
C SER A 234 -16.25 -6.11 -27.38
N ASN A 235 -16.93 -5.89 -26.27
CA ASN A 235 -18.40 -5.83 -26.21
C ASN A 235 -18.91 -4.40 -26.40
N GLU A 236 -20.22 -4.24 -26.56
CA GLU A 236 -20.84 -2.92 -26.78
C GLU A 236 -20.49 -1.90 -25.68
N TYR A 237 -20.50 -2.31 -24.40
CA TYR A 237 -20.13 -1.43 -23.28
C TYR A 237 -18.70 -0.91 -23.38
N GLN A 238 -17.76 -1.75 -23.80
CA GLN A 238 -16.36 -1.36 -24.01
C GLN A 238 -16.21 -0.41 -25.20
N ILE A 239 -16.97 -0.63 -26.27
CA ILE A 239 -16.96 0.24 -27.46
C ILE A 239 -17.47 1.63 -27.07
N THR A 240 -18.62 1.71 -26.41
CA THR A 240 -19.19 2.96 -25.92
C THR A 240 -18.24 3.66 -24.96
N ALA A 241 -17.61 2.92 -24.04
CA ALA A 241 -16.62 3.50 -23.13
C ALA A 241 -15.41 4.10 -23.86
N ILE A 242 -14.92 3.49 -24.94
CA ILE A 242 -13.84 4.10 -25.76
C ILE A 242 -14.33 5.39 -26.40
N GLN A 243 -15.54 5.42 -26.95
CA GLN A 243 -16.11 6.63 -27.56
C GLN A 243 -16.26 7.77 -26.53
N ASP A 244 -16.71 7.46 -25.33
CA ASP A 244 -16.91 8.45 -24.27
C ASP A 244 -15.57 8.99 -23.72
N ILE A 245 -14.53 8.16 -23.67
CA ILE A 245 -13.18 8.62 -23.26
C ILE A 245 -12.66 9.75 -24.15
N PHE A 246 -13.02 9.77 -25.44
CA PHE A 246 -12.59 10.84 -26.34
C PHE A 246 -13.35 12.16 -26.13
N LYS A 247 -14.48 12.13 -25.42
CA LYS A 247 -15.30 13.29 -25.09
C LYS A 247 -14.97 13.86 -23.71
N HIS A 248 -14.16 13.15 -22.92
CA HIS A 248 -13.92 13.48 -21.53
C HIS A 248 -12.43 13.51 -21.20
N SER A 249 -12.00 14.61 -20.59
CA SER A 249 -10.66 14.77 -20.03
C SER A 249 -10.32 13.72 -18.93
N LEU A 250 -11.32 13.15 -18.25
CA LEU A 250 -11.16 12.08 -17.25
C LEU A 250 -12.31 11.09 -17.34
N SER A 251 -11.97 9.80 -17.31
CA SER A 251 -12.97 8.73 -17.30
C SER A 251 -12.58 7.66 -16.28
N VAL A 252 -13.58 7.18 -15.54
CA VAL A 252 -13.43 6.08 -14.59
C VAL A 252 -14.17 4.87 -15.12
N ILE A 253 -13.42 3.82 -15.45
CA ILE A 253 -13.97 2.58 -16.00
C ILE A 253 -13.94 1.49 -14.93
N THR A 254 -15.12 0.98 -14.58
CA THR A 254 -15.27 -0.14 -13.65
C THR A 254 -15.60 -1.42 -14.40
N GLY A 255 -15.19 -2.56 -13.85
CA GLY A 255 -15.48 -3.87 -14.46
C GLY A 255 -15.20 -5.01 -13.46
N PRO A 256 -16.08 -6.00 -13.34
CA PRO A 256 -15.82 -7.20 -12.54
C PRO A 256 -14.53 -7.95 -12.97
N PRO A 257 -14.02 -8.89 -12.15
CA PRO A 257 -12.96 -9.80 -12.57
C PRO A 257 -13.38 -10.58 -13.83
N GLY A 258 -12.44 -10.76 -14.77
CA GLY A 258 -12.69 -11.52 -16.00
C GLY A 258 -13.36 -10.76 -17.15
N THR A 259 -13.74 -9.48 -16.99
CA THR A 259 -14.43 -8.70 -18.06
C THR A 259 -13.51 -8.12 -19.13
N GLY A 260 -12.35 -8.75 -19.38
CA GLY A 260 -11.45 -8.36 -20.47
C GLY A 260 -10.83 -6.96 -20.34
N LYS A 261 -10.50 -6.50 -19.12
CA LYS A 261 -9.90 -5.17 -18.88
C LYS A 261 -8.63 -4.94 -19.70
N SER A 262 -7.76 -5.95 -19.80
CA SER A 262 -6.53 -5.84 -20.58
C SER A 262 -6.80 -5.68 -22.07
N GLN A 263 -7.87 -6.29 -22.61
CA GLN A 263 -8.31 -6.12 -23.99
C GLN A 263 -8.81 -4.70 -24.22
N PHE A 264 -9.67 -4.22 -23.31
CA PHE A 264 -10.17 -2.84 -23.34
C PHE A 264 -9.02 -1.82 -23.33
N ILE A 265 -8.06 -1.95 -22.40
CA ILE A 265 -6.90 -1.07 -22.31
C ILE A 265 -6.08 -1.11 -23.61
N SER A 266 -5.91 -2.29 -24.21
CA SER A 266 -5.14 -2.43 -25.45
C SER A 266 -5.83 -1.71 -26.61
N ASN A 267 -7.15 -1.88 -26.77
CA ASN A 267 -7.95 -1.16 -27.75
C ASN A 267 -7.88 0.36 -27.52
N LEU A 268 -8.00 0.81 -26.27
CA LEU A 268 -7.91 2.23 -25.93
C LEU A 268 -6.55 2.84 -26.31
N ILE A 269 -5.44 2.18 -25.96
CA ILE A 269 -4.09 2.66 -26.28
C ILE A 269 -3.91 2.81 -27.79
N VAL A 270 -4.39 1.83 -28.58
CA VAL A 270 -4.32 1.90 -30.05
C VAL A 270 -5.11 3.10 -30.58
N ASN A 271 -6.35 3.31 -30.10
CA ASN A 271 -7.15 4.46 -30.54
C ASN A 271 -6.50 5.80 -30.17
N LEU A 272 -5.96 5.93 -28.94
CA LEU A 272 -5.25 7.14 -28.51
C LEU A 272 -4.01 7.40 -29.37
N PHE A 273 -3.25 6.35 -29.69
CA PHE A 273 -2.11 6.46 -30.59
C PHE A 273 -2.51 6.92 -32.00
N LEU A 274 -3.57 6.34 -32.57
CA LEU A 274 -4.09 6.72 -33.89
C LEU A 274 -4.59 8.16 -33.94
N ALA A 275 -5.09 8.67 -32.80
CA ALA A 275 -5.44 10.08 -32.64
C ALA A 275 -4.22 11.00 -32.38
N GLY A 276 -3.00 10.49 -32.53
CA GLY A 276 -1.76 11.24 -32.36
C GLY A 276 -1.43 11.61 -30.90
N LYS A 277 -2.05 10.95 -29.91
CA LYS A 277 -1.79 11.21 -28.49
C LYS A 277 -0.54 10.45 -28.01
N SER A 278 0.19 11.06 -27.09
CA SER A 278 1.18 10.34 -26.27
C SER A 278 0.49 9.70 -25.08
N VAL A 279 0.86 8.45 -24.76
CA VAL A 279 0.17 7.65 -23.74
C VAL A 279 1.19 7.12 -22.73
N LEU A 280 0.96 7.40 -21.45
CA LEU A 280 1.68 6.78 -20.34
C LEU A 280 0.74 5.78 -19.65
N PHE A 281 1.06 4.50 -19.76
CA PHE A 281 0.32 3.44 -19.08
C PHE A 281 1.02 3.04 -17.78
N VAL A 282 0.27 3.06 -16.67
CA VAL A 282 0.74 2.72 -15.33
C VAL A 282 -0.17 1.67 -14.70
N SER A 283 0.40 0.82 -13.84
CA SER A 283 -0.34 -0.20 -13.07
C SER A 283 0.37 -0.48 -11.74
N HIS A 284 -0.38 -0.94 -10.74
CA HIS A 284 0.16 -1.39 -9.45
C HIS A 284 1.04 -2.63 -9.59
N THR A 285 0.75 -3.53 -10.53
CA THR A 285 1.51 -4.75 -10.75
C THR A 285 2.27 -4.70 -12.08
N GLY A 286 3.51 -5.19 -12.07
CA GLY A 286 4.34 -5.27 -13.27
C GLY A 286 3.74 -6.17 -14.35
N GLU A 287 3.17 -7.30 -13.93
CA GLU A 287 2.54 -8.31 -14.80
C GLU A 287 1.41 -7.72 -15.66
N ALA A 288 0.57 -6.84 -15.10
CA ALA A 288 -0.50 -6.21 -15.86
C ALA A 288 0.03 -5.32 -17.00
N VAL A 289 1.17 -4.67 -16.78
CA VAL A 289 1.84 -3.90 -17.83
C VAL A 289 2.44 -4.83 -18.88
N ASP A 290 3.04 -5.93 -18.45
CA ASP A 290 3.72 -6.86 -19.35
C ASP A 290 2.70 -7.58 -20.26
N VAL A 291 1.52 -7.94 -19.74
CA VAL A 291 0.40 -8.51 -20.53
C VAL A 291 -0.06 -7.56 -21.63
N VAL A 292 -0.31 -6.28 -21.29
CA VAL A 292 -0.75 -5.28 -22.28
C VAL A 292 0.37 -4.98 -23.28
N ASN A 293 1.61 -4.86 -22.80
CA ASN A 293 2.78 -4.58 -23.64
C ASN A 293 3.07 -5.71 -24.64
N SER A 294 2.98 -6.98 -24.22
CA SER A 294 3.14 -8.14 -25.11
C SER A 294 2.05 -8.14 -26.16
N ARG A 295 0.78 -8.05 -25.73
CA ARG A 295 -0.39 -8.08 -26.60
C ARG A 295 -0.35 -7.00 -27.68
N ILE A 296 0.02 -5.78 -27.31
CA ILE A 296 0.16 -4.69 -28.27
C ILE A 296 1.34 -4.94 -29.21
N ASN A 297 2.53 -5.27 -28.69
CA ASN A 297 3.72 -5.40 -29.53
C ASN A 297 3.73 -6.66 -30.41
N GLU A 298 2.92 -7.67 -30.10
CA GLU A 298 2.65 -8.83 -30.96
C GLU A 298 1.95 -8.44 -32.25
N GLN A 299 1.01 -7.48 -32.20
CA GLN A 299 0.30 -7.00 -33.38
C GLN A 299 0.94 -5.75 -34.01
N PHE A 300 1.49 -4.86 -33.17
CA PHE A 300 2.01 -3.56 -33.57
C PHE A 300 3.45 -3.42 -33.08
N ARG A 301 4.40 -3.77 -33.95
CA ARG A 301 5.83 -3.76 -33.60
C ARG A 301 6.25 -2.39 -33.09
N ASN A 302 6.79 -2.37 -31.87
CA ASN A 302 7.37 -1.21 -31.19
C ASN A 302 6.37 -0.07 -30.90
N LEU A 303 5.08 -0.36 -30.84
CA LEU A 303 4.08 0.66 -30.46
C LEU A 303 4.21 1.06 -28.99
N MET A 304 4.57 0.11 -28.13
CA MET A 304 4.67 0.34 -26.69
C MET A 304 6.08 0.04 -26.19
N LEU A 305 6.64 0.97 -25.42
CA LEU A 305 7.98 0.87 -24.84
C LEU A 305 7.87 0.71 -23.32
N ARG A 306 8.40 -0.41 -22.81
CA ARG A 306 8.39 -0.74 -21.39
C ARG A 306 9.61 -0.14 -20.68
N THR A 307 9.36 0.61 -19.61
CA THR A 307 10.39 1.11 -18.69
C THR A 307 10.11 0.65 -17.26
N GLY A 308 11.03 0.89 -16.33
CA GLY A 308 10.88 0.51 -14.93
C GLY A 308 12.21 0.14 -14.28
N LYS A 309 12.35 -1.13 -13.87
CA LYS A 309 13.55 -1.69 -13.23
C LYS A 309 14.83 -1.48 -14.04
N LYS A 310 16.00 -1.62 -13.40
CA LYS A 310 17.29 -1.32 -14.02
C LYS A 310 17.51 -2.11 -15.32
N GLU A 311 17.14 -3.39 -15.39
CA GLU A 311 17.29 -4.19 -16.61
C GLU A 311 16.39 -3.66 -17.74
N LEU A 312 15.11 -3.35 -17.45
CA LEU A 312 14.17 -2.81 -18.45
C LEU A 312 14.62 -1.46 -19.01
N ARG A 313 15.23 -0.60 -18.19
CA ARG A 313 15.80 0.67 -18.67
C ARG A 313 17.02 0.47 -19.56
N GLN A 314 17.78 -0.60 -19.37
CA GLN A 314 18.91 -0.93 -20.24
C GLN A 314 18.41 -1.48 -21.58
N ASP A 315 17.41 -2.38 -21.58
CA ASP A 315 16.78 -2.90 -22.80
C ASP A 315 16.15 -1.76 -23.63
N LEU A 316 15.46 -0.84 -22.96
CA LEU A 316 14.84 0.33 -23.59
C LEU A 316 15.85 1.16 -24.39
N LYS A 317 17.08 1.36 -23.89
CA LYS A 317 18.12 2.09 -24.63
C LYS A 317 18.48 1.40 -25.94
N GLY A 318 18.61 0.06 -25.91
CA GLY A 318 18.87 -0.74 -27.11
C GLY A 318 17.76 -0.57 -28.14
N ARG A 319 16.51 -0.81 -27.72
CA ARG A 319 15.33 -0.68 -28.60
C ARG A 319 15.17 0.74 -29.16
N PHE A 320 15.46 1.76 -28.37
CA PHE A 320 15.37 3.15 -28.81
C PHE A 320 16.39 3.46 -29.91
N ASN A 321 17.63 2.97 -29.76
CA ASN A 321 18.65 3.12 -30.79
C ASN A 321 18.28 2.40 -32.09
N GLU A 322 17.68 1.21 -32.01
CA GLU A 322 17.16 0.49 -33.19
C GLU A 322 16.06 1.29 -33.90
N LEU A 323 15.11 1.85 -33.15
CA LEU A 323 14.04 2.69 -33.71
C LEU A 323 14.58 3.95 -34.40
N LEU A 324 15.60 4.59 -33.84
CA LEU A 324 16.27 5.74 -34.46
C LEU A 324 17.04 5.34 -35.74
N ALA A 325 17.67 4.17 -35.74
CA ALA A 325 18.36 3.64 -36.92
C ALA A 325 17.37 3.26 -38.04
N ASP A 326 16.21 2.72 -37.70
CA ASP A 326 15.18 2.36 -38.68
C ASP A 326 14.45 3.58 -39.25
N SER A 327 14.21 4.61 -38.43
CA SER A 327 13.57 5.85 -38.90
C SER A 327 14.47 6.63 -39.86
N SER A 328 15.79 6.70 -39.58
CA SER A 328 16.77 7.33 -40.46
C SER A 328 16.92 6.61 -41.83
N LYS A 329 16.76 5.28 -41.86
CA LYS A 329 16.70 4.50 -43.10
C LYS A 329 15.41 4.70 -43.90
N ARG A 330 14.29 5.01 -43.25
CA ARG A 330 13.00 5.26 -43.93
C ARG A 330 12.97 6.63 -44.61
N ASN A 331 13.62 7.65 -44.05
CA ASN A 331 13.72 8.98 -44.68
C ASN A 331 14.55 9.01 -45.97
N THR A 332 15.28 7.94 -46.32
CA THR A 332 16.08 7.84 -47.56
C THR A 332 15.39 7.06 -48.69
N LYS A 333 14.24 6.42 -48.43
CA LYS A 333 13.39 5.84 -49.48
C LYS A 333 12.18 6.72 -49.66
N ASN A 334 12.08 7.42 -50.80
CA ASN A 334 10.85 8.05 -51.26
C ASN A 334 9.71 7.03 -51.11
N ILE A 335 8.75 7.36 -50.26
CA ILE A 335 7.55 6.55 -50.01
C ILE A 335 6.72 6.62 -51.29
N ASN A 336 6.82 5.59 -52.13
CA ASN A 336 5.88 5.37 -53.22
C ASN A 336 4.65 4.65 -52.64
N ALA A 337 3.46 5.14 -52.96
CA ALA A 337 2.20 4.91 -52.24
C ALA A 337 1.60 3.48 -52.33
N ASP A 338 2.32 2.49 -52.86
CA ASP A 338 1.74 1.17 -53.19
C ASP A 338 1.98 0.06 -52.17
N TYR A 339 2.43 0.37 -50.94
CA TYR A 339 2.78 -0.66 -49.93
C TYR A 339 1.80 -0.79 -48.77
N VAL A 340 0.50 -0.63 -49.02
CA VAL A 340 -0.56 -1.02 -48.08
C VAL A 340 -1.47 -2.05 -48.73
N HIS A 341 -0.94 -3.26 -48.98
CA HIS A 341 -1.69 -4.51 -49.01
C HIS A 341 -0.71 -5.68 -49.07
N SER A 342 -0.44 -6.31 -47.92
CA SER A 342 -0.19 -7.75 -47.73
C SER A 342 -0.07 -8.05 -46.25
#